data_AF-A0A146MFS7-F1
#
_entry.id   AF-A0A146MFS7-F1
#
_cell.length_a   1.000
_cell.length_b   1.000
_cell.length_c   1.000
_cell.angle_alpha   90.00
_cell.angle_beta   90.00
_cell.angle_gamma   90.00
#
_symmetry.space_group_name_H-M   'P 1'
#
loop_
_entity.id
_entity.type
_entity.pdbx_description
1 polymer ?
#
loop_
_entity_poly.entity_id
_entity_poly.type
_entity_poly.pdbx_seq_one_letter_code
_entity_poly.pdbx_strand_id
1 'polypeptide(L)'
;MPDKLDSKWQQVLDILTQKAADSGTIVKVKESKSNSDRIKLCYDDPFVREHLKSWVHEIVERKRFCKNKEISNQYRTKGNKAYAGANPGSALDLYTKALFYAHKDSEDVYLSYGNRSAVLLFLGKHKECIEDANKALEWSEKDLTRQCRLHIRKAKSFRALGNHSEAQHSLRTASNLFPANIDKLDLKQSKLLSEVEEMLKNVPPPADDEDSNETASSEVVLQHLKNSFNPNSKLIGASDSVEMRKSAKKGRHVIATRDIELGEIVFFEEPFTFVCLPDPSHLHCQFCCRRTHNPHP
;
A
#
# COMPACT_ATOMS: atom_id res chain seq x y z
N MET A 1 -18.25 -7.12 -12.95
CA MET A 1 -19.06 -8.32 -12.75
C MET A 1 -19.07 -8.60 -11.26
N PRO A 2 -20.22 -8.83 -10.61
CA PRO A 2 -20.23 -9.29 -9.22
C PRO A 2 -19.34 -10.53 -9.17
N ASP A 3 -18.30 -10.47 -8.35
CA ASP A 3 -17.26 -11.48 -8.35
C ASP A 3 -17.93 -12.81 -7.99
N LYS A 4 -17.71 -13.89 -8.75
CA LYS A 4 -18.22 -15.25 -8.42
C LYS A 4 -17.79 -15.72 -7.00
N LEU A 5 -16.97 -14.92 -6.32
CA LEU A 5 -16.61 -15.04 -4.91
C LEU A 5 -17.79 -14.82 -3.96
N ASP A 6 -18.62 -13.80 -4.18
CA ASP A 6 -19.69 -13.47 -3.23
C ASP A 6 -20.70 -14.61 -3.12
N SER A 7 -21.03 -15.23 -4.26
CA SER A 7 -21.90 -16.42 -4.30
C SER A 7 -21.28 -17.65 -3.63
N LYS A 8 -19.95 -17.80 -3.65
CA LYS A 8 -19.27 -18.94 -3.00
C LYS A 8 -19.08 -18.71 -1.49
N TRP A 9 -18.79 -17.49 -1.07
CA TRP A 9 -18.66 -17.17 0.35
C TRP A 9 -20.00 -17.24 1.08
N GLN A 10 -21.08 -16.73 0.47
CA GLN A 10 -22.40 -16.83 1.09
C GLN A 10 -22.81 -18.29 1.31
N GLN A 11 -22.53 -19.18 0.36
CA GLN A 11 -22.79 -20.62 0.53
C GLN A 11 -22.02 -21.21 1.72
N VAL A 12 -20.74 -20.84 1.89
CA VAL A 12 -19.95 -21.27 3.05
C VAL A 12 -20.57 -20.72 4.35
N LEU A 13 -20.94 -19.45 4.38
CA LEU A 13 -21.61 -18.84 5.53
C LEU A 13 -22.92 -19.53 5.89
N ASP A 14 -23.75 -19.85 4.89
CA ASP A 14 -25.05 -20.50 5.10
C ASP A 14 -24.86 -21.91 5.69
N ILE A 15 -23.91 -22.69 5.17
CA ILE A 15 -23.57 -24.03 5.68
C ILE A 15 -23.06 -23.95 7.13
N LEU A 16 -22.12 -23.04 7.39
CA LEU A 16 -21.54 -22.83 8.72
C LEU A 16 -22.61 -22.40 9.72
N THR A 17 -23.48 -21.46 9.34
CA THR A 17 -24.56 -20.95 10.20
C THR A 17 -25.58 -22.03 10.50
N GLN A 18 -26.00 -22.80 9.49
CA GLN A 18 -26.94 -23.91 9.70
C GLN A 18 -26.35 -24.96 10.63
N LYS A 19 -25.09 -25.37 10.45
CA LYS A 19 -24.48 -26.37 11.33
C LYS A 19 -24.15 -25.89 12.73
N ALA A 20 -23.73 -24.63 12.87
CA ALA A 20 -23.56 -24.03 14.18
C ALA A 20 -24.91 -23.82 14.91
N ALA A 21 -26.02 -23.69 14.19
CA ALA A 21 -27.36 -23.71 14.76
C ALA A 21 -27.72 -25.12 15.28
N ASP A 22 -27.54 -26.14 14.43
CA ASP A 22 -27.83 -27.53 14.77
C ASP A 22 -27.03 -28.03 15.98
N SER A 23 -25.75 -27.61 16.12
CA SER A 23 -24.87 -28.01 17.23
C SER A 23 -25.06 -27.20 18.52
N GLY A 24 -25.91 -26.16 18.49
CA GLY A 24 -26.08 -25.22 19.60
C GLY A 24 -24.92 -24.24 19.80
N THR A 25 -23.88 -24.28 18.94
CA THR A 25 -22.74 -23.36 18.98
C THR A 25 -23.20 -21.89 18.86
N ILE A 26 -24.21 -21.59 18.02
CA ILE A 26 -24.76 -20.22 17.90
C ILE A 26 -25.31 -19.68 19.23
N VAL A 27 -25.96 -20.53 20.02
CA VAL A 27 -26.51 -20.12 21.33
C VAL A 27 -25.36 -19.77 22.28
N LYS A 28 -24.34 -20.62 22.36
CA LYS A 28 -23.14 -20.37 23.18
C LYS A 28 -22.41 -19.09 22.75
N VAL A 29 -22.29 -18.85 21.45
CA VAL A 29 -21.70 -17.61 20.90
C VAL A 29 -22.52 -16.39 21.31
N LYS A 30 -23.85 -16.47 21.26
CA LYS A 30 -24.76 -15.38 21.66
C LYS A 30 -24.66 -15.06 23.16
N GLU A 31 -24.50 -16.08 24.00
CA GLU A 31 -24.38 -15.94 25.46
C GLU A 31 -22.99 -15.47 25.91
N SER A 32 -21.99 -15.61 25.04
CA SER A 32 -20.63 -15.18 25.32
C SER A 32 -20.50 -13.66 25.45
N LYS A 33 -19.73 -13.24 26.48
CA LYS A 33 -19.54 -11.84 26.87
C LYS A 33 -18.42 -11.14 26.11
N SER A 34 -17.45 -11.87 25.57
CA SER A 34 -16.30 -11.29 24.87
C SER A 34 -16.20 -11.77 23.42
N ASN A 35 -15.70 -10.91 22.52
CA ASN A 35 -15.47 -11.32 21.13
C ASN A 35 -14.39 -12.40 21.02
N SER A 36 -13.39 -12.40 21.91
CA SER A 36 -12.37 -13.44 21.99
C SER A 36 -12.99 -14.82 22.24
N ASP A 37 -13.88 -14.91 23.23
CA ASP A 37 -14.58 -16.16 23.55
C ASP A 37 -15.52 -16.59 22.42
N ARG A 38 -16.20 -15.64 21.76
CA ARG A 38 -17.04 -15.93 20.58
C ARG A 38 -16.22 -16.55 19.45
N ILE A 39 -15.07 -15.95 19.13
CA ILE A 39 -14.15 -16.46 18.11
C ILE A 39 -13.66 -17.85 18.50
N LYS A 40 -13.26 -18.03 19.76
CA LYS A 40 -12.79 -19.32 20.28
C LYS A 40 -13.87 -20.40 20.18
N LEU A 41 -15.11 -20.12 20.58
CA LEU A 41 -16.23 -21.06 20.47
C LEU A 41 -16.48 -21.49 19.01
N CYS A 42 -16.43 -20.55 18.07
CA CYS A 42 -16.54 -20.87 16.64
C CYS A 42 -15.34 -21.69 16.13
N TYR A 43 -14.13 -21.37 16.57
CA TYR A 43 -12.90 -22.03 16.10
C TYR A 43 -12.68 -23.42 16.73
N ASP A 44 -13.17 -23.63 17.95
CA ASP A 44 -13.08 -24.91 18.65
C ASP A 44 -14.06 -25.94 18.08
N ASP A 45 -15.19 -25.49 17.50
CA ASP A 45 -16.13 -26.34 16.75
C ASP A 45 -15.41 -27.00 15.55
N PRO A 46 -15.25 -28.35 15.55
CA PRO A 46 -14.48 -29.03 14.51
C PRO A 46 -15.07 -28.87 13.11
N PHE A 47 -16.41 -28.82 13.00
CA PHE A 47 -17.07 -28.67 11.71
C PHE A 47 -16.76 -27.30 11.13
N VAL A 48 -16.93 -26.24 11.94
CA VAL A 48 -16.66 -24.86 11.53
C VAL A 48 -15.20 -24.68 11.13
N ARG A 49 -14.28 -25.16 11.98
CA ARG A 49 -12.84 -25.05 11.73
C ARG A 49 -12.40 -25.73 10.45
N GLU A 50 -12.82 -26.97 10.21
CA GLU A 50 -12.37 -27.72 9.04
C GLU A 50 -13.00 -27.18 7.74
N HIS A 51 -14.24 -26.69 7.76
CA HIS A 51 -14.85 -26.04 6.58
C HIS A 51 -14.21 -24.70 6.26
N LEU A 52 -13.90 -23.87 7.26
CA LEU A 52 -13.17 -22.63 7.06
C LEU A 52 -11.76 -22.89 6.52
N LYS A 53 -11.04 -23.86 7.08
CA LYS A 53 -9.72 -24.28 6.56
C LYS A 53 -9.79 -24.73 5.11
N SER A 54 -10.78 -25.57 4.76
CA SER A 54 -10.99 -26.05 3.40
C SER A 54 -11.25 -24.91 2.43
N TRP A 55 -12.11 -23.95 2.81
CA TRP A 55 -12.39 -22.77 1.99
C TRP A 55 -11.15 -21.87 1.82
N VAL A 56 -10.39 -21.63 2.90
CA VAL A 56 -9.13 -20.89 2.83
C VAL A 56 -8.14 -21.60 1.91
N HIS A 57 -8.03 -22.93 2.01
CA HIS A 57 -7.17 -23.72 1.14
C HIS A 57 -7.58 -23.60 -0.34
N GLU A 58 -8.86 -23.73 -0.66
CA GLU A 58 -9.39 -23.52 -2.01
C GLU A 58 -9.05 -22.10 -2.54
N ILE A 59 -9.10 -21.09 -1.67
CA ILE A 59 -8.72 -19.71 -2.06
C ILE A 59 -7.23 -19.57 -2.31
N VAL A 60 -6.38 -20.13 -1.45
CA VAL A 60 -4.92 -20.05 -1.59
C VAL A 60 -4.45 -20.81 -2.83
N GLU A 61 -5.06 -21.95 -3.15
CA GLU A 61 -4.73 -22.74 -4.33
C GLU A 61 -5.17 -22.08 -5.66
N ARG A 62 -6.13 -21.15 -5.62
CA ARG A 62 -6.48 -20.37 -6.81
C ARG A 62 -5.29 -19.48 -7.16
N LYS A 63 -4.60 -19.81 -8.26
CA LYS A 63 -3.55 -19.00 -8.89
C LYS A 63 -4.07 -17.67 -9.48
N ARG A 64 -4.84 -16.87 -8.73
CA ARG A 64 -5.33 -15.55 -9.15
C ARG A 64 -4.19 -14.52 -9.24
N PHE A 65 -3.22 -14.60 -8.32
CA PHE A 65 -2.11 -13.65 -8.20
C PHE A 65 -0.80 -14.38 -7.90
N CYS A 66 -0.25 -15.06 -8.91
CA CYS A 66 1.11 -15.58 -8.86
C CYS A 66 2.08 -14.63 -9.55
N LYS A 67 3.36 -14.73 -9.19
CA LYS A 67 4.42 -14.11 -9.97
C LYS A 67 4.40 -14.68 -11.38
N ASN A 68 4.45 -13.80 -12.38
CA ASN A 68 4.33 -14.11 -13.78
C ASN A 68 5.12 -13.08 -14.60
N LYS A 69 6.20 -13.53 -15.22
CA LYS A 69 7.14 -12.70 -15.99
C LYS A 69 6.46 -12.00 -17.17
N GLU A 70 5.61 -12.70 -17.91
CA GLU A 70 4.95 -12.19 -19.10
C GLU A 70 3.97 -11.08 -18.74
N ILE A 71 3.15 -11.28 -17.71
CA ILE A 71 2.19 -10.29 -17.21
C ILE A 71 2.92 -9.07 -16.64
N SER A 72 3.98 -9.28 -15.85
CA SER A 72 4.84 -8.18 -15.37
C SER A 72 5.34 -7.33 -16.53
N ASN A 73 5.88 -7.97 -17.57
CA ASN A 73 6.40 -7.29 -18.76
C ASN A 73 5.32 -6.56 -19.57
N GLN A 74 4.12 -7.12 -19.67
CA GLN A 74 2.99 -6.44 -20.31
C GLN A 74 2.62 -5.15 -19.56
N TYR A 75 2.50 -5.20 -18.23
CA TYR A 75 2.22 -4.02 -17.42
C TYR A 75 3.33 -2.99 -17.51
N ARG A 76 4.60 -3.41 -17.43
CA ARG A 76 5.75 -2.52 -17.59
C ARG A 76 5.76 -1.83 -18.95
N THR A 77 5.44 -2.56 -20.02
CA THR A 77 5.36 -1.99 -21.37
C THR A 77 4.22 -0.98 -21.50
N LYS A 78 3.05 -1.27 -20.91
CA LYS A 78 1.93 -0.30 -20.83
C LYS A 78 2.33 0.93 -20.02
N GLY A 79 3.05 0.75 -18.90
CA GLY A 79 3.59 1.84 -18.08
C GLY A 79 4.55 2.74 -18.85
N ASN A 80 5.43 2.16 -19.67
CA ASN A 80 6.32 2.92 -20.56
C ASN A 80 5.53 3.80 -21.53
N LYS A 81 4.46 3.27 -22.13
CA LYS A 81 3.58 4.03 -23.03
C LYS A 81 2.86 5.16 -22.30
N ALA A 82 2.34 4.89 -21.10
CA ALA A 82 1.69 5.91 -20.28
C ALA A 82 2.66 7.03 -19.86
N TYR A 83 3.89 6.67 -19.48
CA TYR A 83 4.93 7.63 -19.14
C TYR A 83 5.33 8.50 -20.34
N ALA A 84 5.51 7.88 -21.52
CA ALA A 84 5.80 8.61 -22.75
C ALA A 84 4.64 9.54 -23.17
N GLY A 85 3.40 9.15 -22.89
CA GLY A 85 2.20 9.96 -23.11
C GLY A 85 1.91 11.00 -22.02
N ALA A 86 2.88 11.32 -21.16
CA ALA A 86 2.75 12.29 -20.07
C ALA A 86 1.58 12.01 -19.10
N ASN A 87 1.23 10.74 -18.90
CA ASN A 87 0.24 10.31 -17.91
C ASN A 87 0.94 9.60 -16.72
N PRO A 88 1.50 10.37 -15.77
CA PRO A 88 2.29 9.82 -14.67
C PRO A 88 1.44 9.00 -13.70
N GLY A 89 0.17 9.35 -13.48
CA GLY A 89 -0.72 8.59 -12.59
C GLY A 89 -0.98 7.17 -13.12
N SER A 90 -1.28 7.04 -14.42
CA SER A 90 -1.44 5.74 -15.06
C SER A 90 -0.11 4.96 -15.11
N ALA A 91 1.01 5.64 -15.39
CA ALA A 91 2.33 5.01 -15.37
C ALA A 91 2.68 4.43 -13.99
N LEU A 92 2.38 5.16 -12.91
CA LEU A 92 2.61 4.73 -11.54
C LEU A 92 1.84 3.46 -11.19
N ASP A 93 0.54 3.43 -11.52
CA ASP A 93 -0.33 2.26 -11.33
C ASP A 93 0.17 1.05 -12.14
N LEU A 94 0.53 1.25 -13.41
CA LEU A 94 0.99 0.18 -14.29
C LEU A 94 2.34 -0.40 -13.86
N TYR A 95 3.31 0.41 -13.43
CA TYR A 95 4.57 -0.11 -12.89
C TYR A 95 4.38 -0.82 -11.54
N THR A 96 3.44 -0.34 -10.72
CA THR A 96 3.08 -1.00 -9.47
C THR A 96 2.47 -2.37 -9.74
N LYS A 97 1.55 -2.48 -10.70
CA LYS A 97 1.03 -3.77 -11.19
C LYS A 97 2.13 -4.67 -11.73
N ALA A 98 3.09 -4.13 -12.50
CA ALA A 98 4.23 -4.92 -12.97
C ALA A 98 5.00 -5.58 -11.81
N LEU A 99 5.30 -4.82 -10.75
CA LEU A 99 5.98 -5.33 -9.56
C LEU A 99 5.21 -6.44 -8.82
N PHE A 100 3.87 -6.34 -8.75
CA PHE A 100 3.04 -7.40 -8.14
C PHE A 100 3.23 -8.75 -8.83
N TYR A 101 3.43 -8.75 -10.15
CA TYR A 101 3.69 -9.96 -10.93
C TYR A 101 5.18 -10.32 -11.09
N ALA A 102 6.11 -9.41 -10.79
CA ALA A 102 7.53 -9.67 -10.95
C ALA A 102 8.08 -10.66 -9.89
N HIS A 103 8.94 -11.59 -10.32
CA HIS A 103 9.69 -12.46 -9.39
C HIS A 103 10.73 -11.62 -8.64
N LYS A 104 10.82 -11.79 -7.32
CA LYS A 104 11.67 -10.97 -6.44
C LYS A 104 13.10 -10.81 -6.96
N ASP A 105 13.68 -11.91 -7.43
CA ASP A 105 15.05 -11.98 -7.92
C ASP A 105 15.09 -12.00 -9.46
N SER A 106 14.37 -11.09 -10.11
CA SER A 106 14.37 -10.96 -11.57
C SER A 106 14.72 -9.56 -12.04
N GLU A 107 15.26 -9.47 -13.24
CA GLU A 107 15.50 -8.20 -13.94
C GLU A 107 14.22 -7.35 -14.03
N ASP A 108 13.04 -7.97 -14.07
CA ASP A 108 11.76 -7.25 -14.13
C ASP A 108 11.55 -6.37 -12.89
N VAL A 109 12.03 -6.79 -11.71
CA VAL A 109 11.98 -6.00 -10.47
C VAL A 109 12.89 -4.79 -10.59
N TYR A 110 14.13 -5.01 -11.04
CA TYR A 110 15.08 -3.92 -11.31
C TYR A 110 14.52 -2.87 -12.26
N LEU A 111 13.97 -3.32 -13.39
CA LEU A 111 13.41 -2.44 -14.41
C LEU A 111 12.15 -1.73 -13.92
N SER A 112 11.27 -2.41 -13.18
CA SER A 112 10.00 -1.84 -12.74
C SER A 112 10.19 -0.83 -11.61
N TYR A 113 11.01 -1.12 -10.59
CA TYR A 113 11.39 -0.13 -9.58
C TYR A 113 12.16 1.04 -10.20
N GLY A 114 13.06 0.76 -11.14
CA GLY A 114 13.78 1.80 -11.85
C GLY A 114 12.87 2.69 -12.70
N ASN A 115 11.81 2.16 -13.30
CA ASN A 115 10.86 2.99 -14.03
C ASN A 115 9.92 3.73 -13.09
N ARG A 116 9.44 3.08 -12.02
CA ARG A 116 8.54 3.68 -11.02
C ARG A 116 9.20 4.83 -10.26
N SER A 117 10.47 4.72 -9.88
CA SER A 117 11.25 5.84 -9.30
C SER A 117 11.31 7.06 -10.22
N ALA A 118 11.34 6.89 -11.54
CA ALA A 118 11.30 8.02 -12.48
C ALA A 118 9.96 8.78 -12.40
N VAL A 119 8.85 8.04 -12.31
CA VAL A 119 7.51 8.60 -12.17
C VAL A 119 7.35 9.29 -10.81
N LEU A 120 7.82 8.66 -9.74
CA LEU A 120 7.77 9.21 -8.39
C LEU A 120 8.55 10.53 -8.29
N LEU A 121 9.74 10.60 -8.90
CA LEU A 121 10.49 11.84 -9.01
C LEU A 121 9.70 12.92 -9.75
N PHE A 122 9.08 12.58 -10.88
CA PHE A 122 8.24 13.51 -11.65
C PHE A 122 7.04 14.03 -10.84
N LEU A 123 6.46 13.19 -9.97
CA LEU A 123 5.34 13.52 -9.10
C LEU A 123 5.75 14.22 -7.79
N GLY A 124 7.03 14.52 -7.58
CA GLY A 124 7.53 15.13 -6.33
C GLY A 124 7.49 14.20 -5.12
N LYS A 125 7.31 12.89 -5.32
CA LYS A 125 7.30 11.86 -4.27
C LYS A 125 8.73 11.41 -3.96
N HIS A 126 9.48 12.31 -3.33
CA HIS A 126 10.94 12.18 -3.18
C HIS A 126 11.36 11.04 -2.25
N LYS A 127 10.66 10.83 -1.11
CA LYS A 127 10.95 9.73 -0.19
C LYS A 127 10.75 8.37 -0.88
N GLU A 128 9.61 8.21 -1.54
CA GLU A 128 9.25 7.00 -2.28
C GLU A 128 10.16 6.75 -3.49
N CYS A 129 10.59 7.82 -4.18
CA CYS A 129 11.56 7.73 -5.26
C CYS A 129 12.89 7.14 -4.78
N ILE A 130 13.38 7.56 -3.61
CA ILE A 130 14.63 7.06 -3.02
C ILE A 130 14.50 5.59 -2.66
N GLU A 131 13.38 5.20 -2.04
CA GLU A 131 13.08 3.81 -1.69
C GLU A 131 13.08 2.89 -2.93
N ASP A 132 12.34 3.26 -3.98
CA ASP A 132 12.31 2.50 -5.23
C ASP A 132 13.69 2.43 -5.90
N ALA A 133 14.44 3.53 -5.89
CA ALA A 133 15.78 3.54 -6.46
C ALA A 133 16.75 2.62 -5.69
N ASN A 134 16.67 2.60 -4.36
CA ASN A 134 17.44 1.69 -3.52
C ASN A 134 17.05 0.24 -3.80
N LYS A 135 15.76 -0.07 -3.91
CA LYS A 135 15.28 -1.43 -4.27
C LYS A 135 15.76 -1.88 -5.64
N ALA A 136 15.75 -1.01 -6.64
CA ALA A 136 16.35 -1.34 -7.93
C ALA A 136 17.86 -1.62 -7.79
N LEU A 137 18.56 -0.88 -6.94
CA LEU A 137 20.00 -1.07 -6.68
C LEU A 137 20.31 -2.32 -5.83
N GLU A 138 19.34 -3.12 -5.38
CA GLU A 138 19.61 -4.42 -4.74
C GLU A 138 19.92 -5.53 -5.76
N TRP A 139 19.54 -5.34 -7.04
CA TRP A 139 19.70 -6.35 -8.10
C TRP A 139 21.18 -6.64 -8.43
N SER A 140 21.62 -7.88 -8.62
CA SER A 140 23.05 -8.16 -8.81
C SER A 140 23.60 -7.73 -10.19
N GLU A 141 22.84 -7.96 -11.26
CA GLU A 141 23.27 -7.73 -12.64
C GLU A 141 22.70 -6.42 -13.20
N LYS A 142 23.44 -5.32 -13.02
CA LYS A 142 22.95 -3.98 -13.35
C LYS A 142 23.76 -3.29 -14.45
N ASP A 143 23.07 -2.85 -15.49
CA ASP A 143 23.60 -1.91 -16.48
C ASP A 143 24.08 -0.60 -15.82
N LEU A 144 25.34 -0.21 -16.05
CA LEU A 144 25.98 0.98 -15.46
C LEU A 144 25.18 2.26 -15.74
N THR A 145 24.63 2.39 -16.94
CA THR A 145 23.84 3.57 -17.33
C THR A 145 22.59 3.70 -16.46
N ARG A 146 21.85 2.60 -16.28
CA ARG A 146 20.67 2.58 -15.40
C ARG A 146 21.04 2.83 -13.94
N GLN A 147 22.13 2.24 -13.44
CA GLN A 147 22.62 2.52 -12.08
C GLN A 147 22.88 4.01 -11.88
N CYS A 148 23.62 4.64 -12.80
CA CYS A 148 23.89 6.07 -12.78
C CYS A 148 22.59 6.89 -12.74
N ARG A 149 21.59 6.54 -13.56
CA ARG A 149 20.27 7.21 -13.55
C ARG A 149 19.54 7.07 -12.21
N LEU A 150 19.64 5.93 -11.54
CA LEU A 150 19.04 5.73 -10.21
C LEU A 150 19.70 6.64 -9.17
N HIS A 151 21.03 6.72 -9.17
CA HIS A 151 21.76 7.64 -8.30
C HIS A 151 21.46 9.12 -8.59
N ILE A 152 21.33 9.51 -9.85
CA ILE A 152 20.88 10.87 -10.23
C ILE A 152 19.51 11.17 -9.64
N ARG A 153 18.55 10.23 -9.71
CA ARG A 153 17.20 10.42 -9.14
C ARG A 153 17.23 10.51 -7.62
N LYS A 154 18.03 9.68 -6.96
CA LYS A 154 18.28 9.79 -5.51
C LYS A 154 18.81 11.17 -5.17
N ALA A 155 19.84 11.65 -5.88
CA ALA A 155 20.41 12.97 -5.65
C ALA A 155 19.40 14.11 -5.84
N LYS A 156 18.61 14.08 -6.92
CA LYS A 156 17.52 15.05 -7.17
C LYS A 156 16.49 15.03 -6.02
N SER A 157 16.15 13.86 -5.52
CA SER A 157 15.19 13.69 -4.43
C SER A 157 15.75 14.15 -3.07
N PHE A 158 16.97 13.77 -2.73
CA PHE A 158 17.64 14.23 -1.50
C PHE A 158 17.80 15.75 -1.48
N ARG A 159 18.18 16.35 -2.61
CA ARG A 159 18.27 17.82 -2.73
C ARG A 159 16.92 18.49 -2.50
N ALA A 160 15.83 17.93 -3.02
CA ALA A 160 14.48 18.45 -2.81
C ALA A 160 13.98 18.28 -1.38
N LEU A 161 14.54 17.32 -0.63
CA LEU A 161 14.29 17.11 0.80
C LEU A 161 15.26 17.90 1.71
N GLY A 162 16.12 18.76 1.16
CA GLY A 162 17.11 19.52 1.92
C GLY A 162 18.37 18.74 2.32
N ASN A 163 18.39 17.41 2.18
CA ASN A 163 19.53 16.58 2.55
C ASN A 163 20.66 16.68 1.48
N HIS A 164 21.48 17.72 1.58
CA HIS A 164 22.54 18.01 0.63
C HIS A 164 23.71 17.01 0.71
N SER A 165 23.99 16.47 1.90
CA SER A 165 25.05 15.47 2.11
C SER A 165 24.77 14.19 1.32
N GLU A 166 23.57 13.62 1.46
CA GLU A 166 23.16 12.41 0.74
C GLU A 166 23.02 12.65 -0.78
N ALA A 167 22.65 13.87 -1.19
CA ALA A 167 22.63 14.25 -2.59
C ALA A 167 24.04 14.22 -3.20
N GLN A 168 25.04 14.81 -2.52
CA GLN A 168 26.44 14.77 -2.95
C GLN A 168 26.97 13.34 -2.97
N HIS A 169 26.70 12.55 -1.93
CA HIS A 169 27.12 11.15 -1.86
C HIS A 169 26.58 10.36 -3.06
N SER A 170 25.28 10.48 -3.34
CA SER A 170 24.64 9.79 -4.46
C SER A 170 25.27 10.16 -5.82
N LEU A 171 25.60 11.44 -6.05
CA LEU A 171 26.25 11.88 -7.28
C LEU A 171 27.70 11.39 -7.40
N ARG A 172 28.47 11.38 -6.30
CA ARG A 172 29.82 10.81 -6.30
C ARG A 172 29.80 9.32 -6.62
N THR A 173 28.85 8.57 -6.06
CA THR A 173 28.65 7.16 -6.43
C THR A 173 28.33 7.04 -7.92
N ALA A 174 27.45 7.90 -8.46
CA ALA A 174 27.11 7.91 -9.89
C ALA A 174 28.33 8.16 -10.79
N SER A 175 29.20 9.09 -10.40
CA SER A 175 30.44 9.43 -11.12
C SER A 175 31.43 8.27 -11.11
N ASN A 176 31.57 7.59 -9.97
CA ASN A 176 32.52 6.50 -9.79
C ASN A 176 32.11 5.18 -10.48
N LEU A 177 30.89 5.09 -11.02
CA LEU A 177 30.45 3.92 -11.79
C LEU A 177 31.17 3.79 -13.14
N PHE A 178 31.61 4.91 -13.70
CA PHE A 178 32.25 4.95 -15.02
C PHE A 178 33.78 4.92 -14.86
N PRO A 179 34.50 4.20 -15.73
CA PRO A 179 35.95 4.25 -15.73
C PRO A 179 36.44 5.67 -16.02
N ALA A 180 37.55 6.07 -15.40
CA ALA A 180 38.15 7.40 -15.60
C ALA A 180 38.61 7.65 -17.05
N ASN A 181 38.76 6.60 -17.86
CA ASN A 181 39.11 6.72 -19.28
C ASN A 181 37.85 6.93 -20.13
N ILE A 182 37.64 8.19 -20.53
CA ILE A 182 36.51 8.65 -21.34
C ILE A 182 36.44 7.94 -22.70
N ASP A 183 37.58 7.54 -23.28
CA ASP A 183 37.62 6.88 -24.60
C ASP A 183 36.96 5.49 -24.60
N LYS A 184 36.70 4.92 -23.42
CA LYS A 184 35.95 3.66 -23.25
C LYS A 184 34.46 3.87 -23.00
N LEU A 185 34.00 5.11 -22.87
CA LEU A 185 32.60 5.43 -22.63
C LEU A 185 31.85 5.54 -23.95
N ASP A 186 30.65 4.97 -24.00
CA ASP A 186 29.73 5.27 -25.08
C ASP A 186 29.20 6.72 -24.95
N LEU A 187 28.56 7.23 -26.01
CA LEU A 187 28.00 8.57 -26.05
C LEU A 187 26.96 8.81 -24.94
N LYS A 188 26.22 7.78 -24.52
CA LYS A 188 25.16 7.88 -23.52
C LYS A 188 25.76 7.97 -22.12
N GLN A 189 26.82 7.21 -21.84
CA GLN A 189 27.58 7.24 -20.59
C GLN A 189 28.30 8.57 -20.43
N SER A 190 28.95 9.07 -21.49
CA SER A 190 29.64 10.37 -21.48
C SER A 190 28.70 11.53 -21.15
N LYS A 191 27.49 11.54 -21.73
CA LYS A 191 26.46 12.54 -21.42
C LYS A 191 25.98 12.48 -19.97
N LEU A 192 25.81 11.27 -19.43
CA LEU A 192 25.40 11.09 -18.03
C LEU A 192 26.49 11.54 -17.06
N LEU A 193 27.75 11.23 -17.35
CA LEU A 193 28.87 11.67 -16.53
C LEU A 193 28.95 13.21 -16.51
N SER A 194 28.79 13.86 -17.65
CA SER A 194 28.73 15.33 -17.72
C SER A 194 27.55 15.92 -16.93
N GLU A 195 26.35 15.30 -16.99
CA GLU A 195 25.20 15.72 -16.15
C GLU A 195 25.52 15.59 -14.66
N VAL A 196 26.15 14.50 -14.24
CA VAL A 196 26.53 14.25 -12.84
C VAL A 196 27.55 15.28 -12.34
N GLU A 197 28.59 15.56 -13.13
CA GLU A 197 29.62 16.54 -12.80
C GLU A 197 29.05 17.96 -12.69
N GLU A 198 28.14 18.33 -13.60
CA GLU A 198 27.43 19.61 -13.53
C GLU A 198 26.56 19.70 -12.27
N MET A 199 25.82 18.63 -11.96
CA MET A 199 25.01 18.56 -10.75
C MET A 199 25.87 18.70 -9.49
N LEU A 200 27.04 18.07 -9.43
CA LEU A 200 27.96 18.14 -8.28
C LEU A 200 28.44 19.56 -8.00
N LYS A 201 28.71 20.36 -9.03
CA LYS A 201 29.10 21.78 -8.88
C LYS A 201 27.99 22.64 -8.28
N ASN A 202 26.74 22.23 -8.48
CA ASN A 202 25.54 22.98 -8.12
C ASN A 202 24.85 22.47 -6.84
N VAL A 203 25.39 21.47 -6.14
CA VAL A 203 24.84 21.06 -4.84
C VAL A 203 25.40 22.01 -3.78
N PRO A 204 24.54 22.69 -2.98
CA PRO A 204 25.01 23.47 -1.85
C PRO A 204 25.88 22.64 -0.90
N PRO A 205 26.79 23.28 -0.13
CA PRO A 205 27.45 22.60 0.97
C PRO A 205 26.42 21.98 1.93
N PRO A 206 26.79 20.92 2.69
CA PRO A 206 25.90 20.32 3.67
C PRO A 206 25.35 21.41 4.59
N ALA A 207 24.03 21.62 4.56
CA ALA A 207 23.36 22.42 5.58
C ALA A 207 23.18 21.53 6.80
N ASP A 208 23.23 22.11 8.00
CA ASP A 208 22.84 21.41 9.22
C ASP A 208 21.38 20.94 9.03
N ASP A 209 21.18 19.62 9.05
CA ASP A 209 19.89 18.98 8.79
C ASP A 209 18.89 19.39 9.90
N GLU A 210 18.13 20.47 9.69
CA GLU A 210 16.89 20.70 10.41
C GLU A 210 15.84 19.77 9.80
N ASP A 211 15.58 18.67 10.52
CA ASP A 211 14.55 17.69 10.22
C ASP A 211 13.17 18.38 10.25
N SER A 212 12.78 18.99 9.14
CA SER A 212 11.47 19.62 8.98
C SER A 212 10.44 18.51 8.76
N ASN A 213 10.08 17.84 9.84
CA ASN A 213 9.05 16.82 9.86
C ASN A 213 7.67 17.48 9.90
N GLU A 214 7.31 18.19 8.84
CA GLU A 214 5.93 18.65 8.64
C GLU A 214 5.09 17.49 8.10
N THR A 215 4.68 16.62 9.02
CA THR A 215 3.41 15.93 8.87
C THR A 215 2.60 16.34 10.07
N ALA A 216 1.51 17.08 9.87
CA ALA A 216 0.51 17.26 10.92
C ALA A 216 0.19 15.87 11.47
N SER A 217 0.68 15.59 12.68
CA SER A 217 0.68 14.25 13.24
C SER A 217 -0.76 13.75 13.20
N SER A 218 -0.98 12.54 12.67
CA SER A 218 -2.29 11.89 12.68
C SER A 218 -2.91 11.84 14.09
N GLU A 219 -2.09 11.99 15.12
CA GLU A 219 -2.45 12.11 16.51
C GLU A 219 -3.22 13.40 16.84
N VAL A 220 -2.86 14.54 16.22
CA VAL A 220 -3.58 15.81 16.41
C VAL A 220 -5.00 15.71 15.85
N VAL A 221 -5.14 15.13 14.65
CA VAL A 221 -6.45 14.90 14.02
C VAL A 221 -7.28 13.93 14.86
N LEU A 222 -6.68 12.83 15.31
CA LEU A 222 -7.39 11.85 16.14
C LEU A 222 -7.86 12.45 17.46
N GLN A 223 -7.03 13.29 18.10
CA GLN A 223 -7.41 13.97 19.33
C GLN A 223 -8.57 14.95 19.11
N HIS A 224 -8.54 15.70 18.01
CA HIS A 224 -9.64 16.58 17.65
C HIS A 224 -10.96 15.80 17.45
N LEU A 225 -10.92 14.68 16.72
CA LEU A 225 -12.10 13.83 16.51
C LEU A 225 -12.66 13.27 17.82
N LYS A 226 -11.80 12.82 18.74
CA LYS A 226 -12.20 12.34 20.07
C LYS A 226 -12.88 13.43 20.89
N ASN A 227 -12.35 14.65 20.84
CA ASN A 227 -12.91 15.78 21.58
C ASN A 227 -14.28 16.22 21.05
N SER A 228 -14.53 16.03 19.75
CA SER A 228 -15.79 16.40 19.09
C SER A 228 -16.87 15.31 19.13
N PHE A 229 -16.57 14.12 19.67
CA PHE A 229 -17.49 12.98 19.65
C PHE A 229 -18.34 12.91 20.93
N ASN A 230 -19.67 12.97 20.78
CA ASN A 230 -20.64 12.83 21.88
C ASN A 230 -21.16 11.39 21.95
N PRO A 231 -20.71 10.55 22.91
CA PRO A 231 -20.99 9.12 22.89
C PRO A 231 -22.42 8.76 23.34
N ASN A 232 -22.99 7.74 22.71
CA ASN A 232 -24.24 7.13 23.12
C ASN A 232 -24.03 6.12 24.27
N SER A 233 -24.80 6.26 25.35
CA SER A 233 -24.70 5.38 26.53
C SER A 233 -25.22 3.96 26.31
N LYS A 234 -26.09 3.74 25.31
CA LYS A 234 -26.73 2.44 25.01
C LYS A 234 -26.10 1.73 23.81
N LEU A 235 -25.49 2.49 22.90
CA LEU A 235 -24.86 1.96 21.68
C LEU A 235 -23.38 2.38 21.67
N ILE A 236 -22.52 1.53 22.23
CA ILE A 236 -21.07 1.74 22.29
C ILE A 236 -20.53 2.02 20.88
N GLY A 237 -19.74 3.08 20.75
CA GLY A 237 -19.14 3.47 19.46
C GLY A 237 -20.00 4.39 18.60
N ALA A 238 -21.29 4.57 18.92
CA ALA A 238 -22.16 5.51 18.23
C ALA A 238 -22.28 6.85 18.96
N SER A 239 -22.63 7.91 18.22
CA SER A 239 -22.96 9.19 18.84
C SER A 239 -24.38 9.22 19.39
N ASP A 240 -24.64 10.17 20.30
CA ASP A 240 -25.98 10.42 20.86
C ASP A 240 -27.04 10.82 19.80
N SER A 241 -26.59 11.18 18.59
CA SER A 241 -27.41 11.53 17.43
C SER A 241 -28.15 10.34 16.83
N VAL A 242 -27.83 9.11 17.23
CA VAL A 242 -28.44 7.89 16.72
C VAL A 242 -28.84 6.93 17.82
N GLU A 243 -29.80 6.04 17.54
CA GLU A 243 -30.16 4.95 18.43
C GLU A 243 -30.45 3.65 17.69
N MET A 244 -30.26 2.51 18.37
CA MET A 244 -30.59 1.20 17.84
C MET A 244 -32.06 0.86 18.10
N ARG A 245 -32.78 0.50 17.04
CA ARG A 245 -34.17 0.02 17.05
C ARG A 245 -34.26 -1.37 16.45
N LYS A 246 -35.38 -2.06 16.69
CA LYS A 246 -35.71 -3.34 16.05
C LYS A 246 -37.09 -3.26 15.42
N SER A 247 -37.23 -3.74 14.18
CA SER A 247 -38.52 -3.90 13.53
C SER A 247 -38.63 -5.28 12.87
N ALA A 248 -39.85 -5.75 12.61
CA ALA A 248 -40.07 -7.02 11.92
C ALA A 248 -39.48 -7.02 10.50
N LYS A 249 -39.54 -5.88 9.80
CA LYS A 249 -39.07 -5.74 8.41
C LYS A 249 -37.55 -5.59 8.28
N LYS A 250 -36.92 -4.82 9.16
CA LYS A 250 -35.48 -4.47 9.06
C LYS A 250 -34.59 -5.19 10.06
N GLY A 251 -35.16 -5.94 11.01
CA GLY A 251 -34.41 -6.45 12.15
C GLY A 251 -33.83 -5.30 12.98
N ARG A 252 -32.60 -5.46 13.47
CA ARG A 252 -31.83 -4.40 14.16
C ARG A 252 -31.40 -3.35 13.14
N HIS A 253 -31.69 -2.08 13.42
CA HIS A 253 -31.32 -0.96 12.56
C HIS A 253 -31.04 0.27 13.41
N VAL A 254 -30.24 1.18 12.88
CA VAL A 254 -29.91 2.45 13.53
C VAL A 254 -30.75 3.55 12.91
N ILE A 255 -31.31 4.44 13.73
CA ILE A 255 -32.06 5.62 13.28
C ILE A 255 -31.45 6.88 13.89
N ALA A 256 -31.59 8.01 13.21
CA ALA A 256 -31.27 9.31 13.78
C ALA A 256 -32.33 9.71 14.82
N THR A 257 -31.90 10.27 15.94
CA THR A 257 -32.77 10.80 17.02
C THR A 257 -33.06 12.29 16.86
N ARG A 258 -32.23 12.97 16.06
CA ARG A 258 -32.31 14.39 15.68
C ARG A 258 -31.68 14.59 14.30
N ASP A 259 -31.75 15.81 13.79
CA ASP A 259 -30.97 16.20 12.61
C ASP A 259 -29.47 16.10 12.90
N ILE A 260 -28.72 15.56 11.93
CA ILE A 260 -27.26 15.34 11.99
C ILE A 260 -26.61 16.33 11.04
N GLU A 261 -25.69 17.14 11.54
CA GLU A 261 -25.03 18.17 10.74
C GLU A 261 -23.95 17.60 9.82
N LEU A 262 -23.63 18.32 8.74
CA LEU A 262 -22.55 17.93 7.84
C LEU A 262 -21.20 17.96 8.58
N GLY A 263 -20.50 16.83 8.54
CA GLY A 263 -19.22 16.67 9.24
C GLY A 263 -19.34 16.14 10.67
N GLU A 264 -20.56 15.96 11.20
CA GLU A 264 -20.77 15.35 12.51
C GLU A 264 -20.41 13.85 12.51
N ILE A 265 -19.76 13.40 13.58
CA ILE A 265 -19.30 12.01 13.72
C ILE A 265 -20.46 11.13 14.21
N VAL A 266 -20.92 10.21 13.36
CA VAL A 266 -22.00 9.26 13.72
C VAL A 266 -21.47 8.03 14.45
N PHE A 267 -20.31 7.51 14.04
CA PHE A 267 -19.65 6.38 14.67
C PHE A 267 -18.15 6.67 14.86
N PHE A 268 -17.63 6.28 16.02
CA PHE A 268 -16.22 6.35 16.38
C PHE A 268 -15.84 5.08 17.14
N GLU A 269 -15.18 4.16 16.45
CA GLU A 269 -14.84 2.84 16.97
C GLU A 269 -13.38 2.51 16.64
N GLU A 270 -12.72 1.82 17.58
CA GLU A 270 -11.47 1.14 17.30
C GLU A 270 -11.77 -0.20 16.60
N PRO A 271 -11.28 -0.42 15.37
CA PRO A 271 -11.60 -1.64 14.64
C PRO A 271 -10.95 -2.84 15.33
N PHE A 272 -11.73 -3.89 15.58
CA PHE A 272 -11.20 -5.16 16.10
C PHE A 272 -10.24 -5.84 15.10
N THR A 273 -10.55 -5.72 13.81
CA THR A 273 -9.71 -6.16 12.70
C THR A 273 -10.04 -5.32 11.47
N PHE A 274 -9.11 -5.21 10.54
CA PHE A 274 -9.30 -4.51 9.28
C PHE A 274 -8.63 -5.29 8.16
N VAL A 275 -9.13 -5.11 6.94
CA VAL A 275 -8.57 -5.68 5.73
C VAL A 275 -8.69 -4.66 4.60
N CYS A 276 -7.68 -4.58 3.74
CA CYS A 276 -7.80 -3.80 2.51
C CYS A 276 -8.85 -4.46 1.60
N LEU A 277 -9.84 -3.69 1.18
CA LEU A 277 -10.77 -4.15 0.14
C LEU A 277 -10.02 -4.37 -1.18
N PRO A 278 -10.46 -5.32 -2.03
CA PRO A 278 -9.72 -5.73 -3.22
C PRO A 278 -9.36 -4.60 -4.20
N ASP A 279 -10.17 -3.54 -4.27
CA ASP A 279 -9.98 -2.42 -5.18
C ASP A 279 -10.14 -1.07 -4.45
N PRO A 280 -9.13 -0.17 -4.46
CA PRO A 280 -7.77 -0.31 -4.98
C PRO A 280 -6.78 -0.77 -3.88
N SER A 281 -6.71 -2.08 -3.64
CA SER A 281 -5.76 -2.67 -2.67
C SER A 281 -4.29 -2.37 -3.01
N HIS A 282 -3.96 -2.24 -4.29
CA HIS A 282 -2.62 -1.91 -4.80
C HIS A 282 -2.18 -0.47 -4.54
N LEU A 283 -3.01 0.36 -3.88
CA LEU A 283 -2.65 1.71 -3.44
C LEU A 283 -2.58 1.84 -1.92
N HIS A 284 -2.74 0.73 -1.20
CA HIS A 284 -2.75 0.69 0.25
C HIS A 284 -1.80 -0.39 0.76
N CYS A 285 -1.18 -0.13 1.90
CA CYS A 285 -0.43 -1.15 2.60
C CYS A 285 -1.40 -2.20 3.15
N GLN A 286 -1.21 -3.48 2.83
CA GLN A 286 -2.08 -4.54 3.33
C GLN A 286 -1.98 -4.77 4.85
N PHE A 287 -0.90 -4.27 5.47
CA PHE A 287 -0.70 -4.38 6.91
C PHE A 287 -1.34 -3.25 7.72
N CYS A 288 -1.27 -2.00 7.26
CA CYS A 288 -1.77 -0.84 8.02
C CYS A 288 -2.92 -0.11 7.35
N CYS A 289 -3.38 -0.53 6.16
CA CYS A 289 -4.42 0.10 5.36
C CYS A 289 -4.16 1.58 5.00
N ARG A 290 -2.95 2.10 5.25
CA ARG A 290 -2.60 3.46 4.84
C ARG A 290 -2.35 3.49 3.35
N ARG A 291 -2.78 4.59 2.73
CA ARG A 291 -2.48 4.87 1.33
C ARG A 291 -0.96 4.97 1.15
N THR A 292 -0.46 4.33 0.11
CA THR A 292 0.95 4.35 -0.28
C THR A 292 1.06 4.66 -1.77
N HIS A 293 2.09 5.42 -2.14
CA HIS A 293 2.37 5.76 -3.52
C HIS A 293 3.28 4.73 -4.21
N ASN A 294 3.96 3.88 -3.46
CA ASN A 294 4.97 2.93 -3.93
C ASN A 294 4.89 1.56 -3.21
N PRO A 295 3.71 0.89 -3.14
CA PRO A 295 3.60 -0.36 -2.40
C PRO A 295 4.64 -1.37 -2.87
N HIS A 296 5.26 -2.03 -1.90
CA HIS A 296 6.25 -3.07 -2.11
C HIS A 296 5.58 -4.44 -1.95
N PRO A 297 5.52 -5.26 -3.02
CA PRO A 297 4.93 -6.58 -3.01
C PRO A 297 5.81 -7.68 -2.40
#